data_AF-A0A5E6NN64-F1
#
_entry.id   AF-A0A5E6NN64-F1
#
_cell.length_a   1.000
_cell.length_b   1.000
_cell.length_c   1.000
_cell.angle_alpha   90.00
_cell.angle_beta   90.00
_cell.angle_gamma   90.00
#
_symmetry.space_group_name_H-M   'P 1'
#
loop_
_entity.id
_entity.type
_entity.pdbx_description
1 polymer ?
#
loop_
_entity_poly.entity_id
_entity_poly.type
_entity_poly.pdbx_seq_one_letter_code
_entity_poly.pdbx_strand_id
1 'polypeptide(L)'
;MFEKHPDTSIIATLDEQGKLVFPKGKAFTPDSSVRINIVGHPEVLEQVGATKLADYTDQLARHYKIDSIDTQAYLNRAALVGCNNERLSQSYAKQLYTRKYLRNTSVTGRLGDIQVNEDGSKTMNDKDQKIIHRWNYELEKSTWTTQSSKNIGKVLEHLKLGLDDETTPDSLTHKDIGVPIGRGSMKTLIS
;
A
#
# COMPACT_ATOMS: atom_id res chain seq x y z
N MET A 1 -8.64 -12.93 -5.91
CA MET A 1 -8.18 -11.52 -6.07
C MET A 1 -8.16 -11.12 -7.54
N PHE A 2 -7.70 -11.99 -8.46
CA PHE A 2 -7.71 -11.77 -9.91
C PHE A 2 -9.12 -11.85 -10.54
N GLU A 3 -9.97 -12.79 -10.09
CA GLU A 3 -11.32 -12.99 -10.66
C GLU A 3 -12.29 -11.81 -10.48
N LYS A 4 -11.95 -10.81 -9.66
CA LYS A 4 -12.84 -9.67 -9.39
C LYS A 4 -12.69 -8.51 -10.39
N HIS A 5 -11.54 -8.36 -11.06
CA HIS A 5 -11.26 -7.23 -11.96
C HIS A 5 -10.29 -7.59 -13.11
N PRO A 6 -10.67 -8.48 -14.04
CA PRO A 6 -9.77 -8.98 -15.09
C PRO A 6 -9.28 -7.91 -16.09
N ASP A 7 -10.00 -6.80 -16.24
CA ASP A 7 -9.65 -5.73 -17.20
C ASP A 7 -8.77 -4.62 -16.62
N THR A 8 -8.57 -4.56 -15.30
CA THR A 8 -7.81 -3.48 -14.63
C THR A 8 -6.71 -4.00 -13.72
N SER A 9 -6.41 -5.30 -13.79
CA SER A 9 -5.39 -5.96 -12.98
C SER A 9 -4.47 -6.82 -13.85
N ILE A 10 -3.19 -6.82 -13.51
CA ILE A 10 -2.20 -7.73 -14.08
C ILE A 10 -1.47 -8.48 -12.97
N ILE A 11 -0.89 -9.61 -13.32
CA ILE A 11 -0.02 -10.39 -12.43
C ILE A 11 1.36 -10.43 -13.06
N ALA A 12 2.32 -9.79 -12.39
CA ALA A 12 3.73 -10.02 -12.65
C ALA A 12 4.26 -11.04 -11.64
N THR A 13 5.09 -11.97 -12.10
CA THR A 13 5.68 -13.03 -11.26
C THR A 13 7.19 -12.88 -11.21
N LEU A 14 7.85 -13.65 -10.34
CA LEU A 14 9.31 -13.81 -10.37
C LEU A 14 9.65 -15.12 -11.08
N ASP A 15 10.68 -15.11 -11.93
CA ASP A 15 11.28 -16.35 -12.43
C ASP A 15 12.19 -17.02 -11.37
N GLU A 16 12.76 -18.16 -11.73
CA GLU A 16 13.65 -18.93 -10.84
C GLU A 16 14.91 -18.15 -10.42
N GLN A 17 15.30 -17.14 -11.19
CA GLN A 17 16.43 -16.26 -10.90
C GLN A 17 16.01 -15.03 -10.08
N GLY A 18 14.72 -14.88 -9.76
CA GLY A 18 14.18 -13.76 -9.02
C GLY A 18 14.05 -12.49 -9.87
N LYS A 19 13.88 -12.60 -11.19
CA LYS A 19 13.60 -11.46 -12.08
C LYS A 19 12.10 -11.35 -12.36
N LEU A 20 11.61 -10.12 -12.49
CA LEU A 20 10.22 -9.86 -12.85
C LEU A 20 9.90 -10.38 -14.27
N VAL A 21 8.84 -11.17 -14.34
CA VAL A 21 8.22 -11.64 -15.58
C VAL A 21 6.87 -10.96 -15.71
N PHE A 22 6.70 -10.22 -16.81
CA PHE A 22 5.48 -9.50 -17.13
C PHE A 22 4.52 -10.39 -17.94
N PRO A 23 3.20 -10.28 -17.73
CA PRO A 23 2.24 -11.08 -18.48
C PRO A 23 2.30 -10.71 -19.97
N LYS A 24 2.21 -11.74 -20.82
CA LYS A 24 2.06 -11.58 -22.28
C LYS A 24 0.57 -11.47 -22.62
N GLY A 25 0.18 -10.53 -23.48
CA GLY A 25 -1.22 -10.37 -23.91
C GLY A 25 -1.71 -8.92 -23.85
N LYS A 26 -2.96 -8.73 -23.42
CA LYS A 26 -3.67 -7.43 -23.38
C LYS A 26 -2.81 -6.36 -22.68
N ALA A 27 -2.67 -5.20 -23.33
CA ALA A 27 -1.90 -4.09 -22.78
C ALA A 27 -2.56 -3.56 -21.50
N PHE A 28 -1.78 -3.46 -20.42
CA PHE A 28 -2.17 -2.72 -19.23
C PHE A 28 -1.57 -1.32 -19.31
N THR A 29 -2.43 -0.32 -19.36
CA THR A 29 -2.05 1.09 -19.48
C THR A 29 -2.85 1.86 -18.44
N PRO A 30 -2.35 1.98 -17.21
CA PRO A 30 -3.06 2.71 -16.18
C PRO A 30 -3.12 4.19 -16.54
N ASP A 31 -4.24 4.83 -16.23
CA ASP A 31 -4.49 6.26 -16.42
C ASP A 31 -4.86 6.96 -15.10
N SER A 32 -4.86 6.22 -13.99
CA SER A 32 -5.37 6.69 -12.71
C SER A 32 -4.68 5.97 -11.54
N SER A 33 -5.32 5.94 -10.37
CA SER A 33 -4.77 5.41 -9.13
C SER A 33 -4.34 3.94 -9.25
N VAL A 34 -3.05 3.65 -9.11
CA VAL A 34 -2.53 2.28 -9.13
C VAL A 34 -2.28 1.76 -7.71
N ARG A 35 -2.59 0.48 -7.49
CA ARG A 35 -2.27 -0.25 -6.27
C ARG A 35 -1.49 -1.51 -6.60
N ILE A 36 -0.32 -1.66 -6.00
CA ILE A 36 0.49 -2.87 -6.08
C ILE A 36 0.22 -3.72 -4.84
N ASN A 37 -0.11 -4.99 -5.04
CA ASN A 37 -0.22 -5.98 -3.97
C ASN A 37 0.91 -7.01 -4.16
N ILE A 38 1.87 -7.00 -3.25
CA ILE A 38 2.96 -7.97 -3.21
C ILE A 38 2.48 -9.12 -2.34
N VAL A 39 2.26 -10.28 -2.95
CA VAL A 39 1.69 -11.46 -2.31
C VAL A 39 2.76 -12.52 -2.17
N GLY A 40 2.92 -13.08 -0.98
CA GLY A 40 3.83 -14.18 -0.71
C GLY A 40 3.75 -14.62 0.73
N HIS A 41 4.30 -15.80 1.03
CA HIS A 41 4.50 -16.23 2.41
C HIS A 41 5.48 -15.29 3.12
N PRO A 42 5.27 -14.96 4.41
CA PRO A 42 6.14 -14.04 5.15
C PRO A 42 7.62 -14.41 5.06
N GLU A 43 7.95 -15.69 5.19
CA GLU A 43 9.33 -16.20 5.14
C GLU A 43 9.98 -15.94 3.78
N VAL A 44 9.20 -16.10 2.70
CA VAL A 44 9.67 -15.85 1.32
C VAL A 44 9.87 -14.35 1.10
N LEU A 45 8.93 -13.51 1.56
CA LEU A 45 9.06 -12.05 1.41
C LEU A 45 10.24 -11.49 2.22
N GLU A 46 10.52 -12.05 3.39
CA GLU A 46 11.70 -11.70 4.19
C GLU A 46 13.01 -12.10 3.48
N GLN A 47 13.05 -13.28 2.84
CA GLN A 47 14.21 -13.71 2.03
C GLN A 47 14.45 -12.83 0.80
N VAL A 48 13.38 -12.36 0.14
CA VAL A 48 13.50 -11.38 -0.95
C VAL A 48 14.08 -10.07 -0.41
N GLY A 49 13.58 -9.62 0.74
CA GLY A 49 14.11 -8.48 1.46
C GLY A 49 13.65 -7.11 0.91
N ALA A 50 13.66 -6.12 1.80
CA ALA A 50 13.12 -4.78 1.56
C ALA A 50 13.68 -4.06 0.32
N THR A 51 15.00 -4.19 0.07
CA THR A 51 15.65 -3.52 -1.07
C THR A 51 15.13 -4.06 -2.40
N LYS A 52 15.11 -5.40 -2.57
CA LYS A 52 14.58 -6.01 -3.79
C LYS A 52 13.10 -5.73 -3.98
N LEU A 53 12.30 -5.74 -2.91
CA LEU A 53 10.88 -5.35 -2.99
C LEU A 53 10.71 -3.91 -3.51
N ALA A 54 11.57 -2.98 -3.08
CA ALA A 54 11.59 -1.62 -3.61
C ALA A 54 12.06 -1.56 -5.07
N ASP A 55 13.04 -2.37 -5.46
CA ASP A 55 13.50 -2.48 -6.85
C ASP A 55 12.42 -3.04 -7.78
N TYR A 56 11.65 -4.04 -7.34
CA TYR A 56 10.52 -4.56 -8.12
C TYR A 56 9.41 -3.53 -8.27
N THR A 57 9.15 -2.76 -7.21
CA THR A 57 8.15 -1.68 -7.25
C THR A 57 8.56 -0.59 -8.24
N ASP A 58 9.84 -0.19 -8.23
CA ASP A 58 10.42 0.75 -9.18
C ASP A 58 10.33 0.24 -10.62
N GLN A 59 10.69 -1.03 -10.85
CA GLN A 59 10.58 -1.67 -12.17
C GLN A 59 9.14 -1.70 -12.68
N LEU A 60 8.17 -2.06 -11.83
CA LEU A 60 6.74 -2.03 -12.17
C LEU A 60 6.27 -0.62 -12.51
N ALA A 61 6.63 0.37 -11.68
CA ALA A 61 6.27 1.77 -11.90
C ALA A 61 6.81 2.28 -13.24
N ARG A 62 8.08 2.03 -13.54
CA ARG A 62 8.71 2.42 -14.81
C ARG A 62 8.10 1.71 -16.01
N HIS A 63 7.89 0.39 -15.92
CA HIS A 63 7.36 -0.41 -17.02
C HIS A 63 5.97 0.07 -17.46
N TYR A 64 5.12 0.39 -16.49
CA TYR A 64 3.75 0.88 -16.74
C TYR A 64 3.61 2.41 -16.71
N LYS A 65 4.74 3.14 -16.71
CA LYS A 65 4.80 4.62 -16.70
C LYS A 65 4.01 5.28 -15.56
N ILE A 66 3.91 4.62 -14.41
CA ILE A 66 3.24 5.14 -13.21
C ILE A 66 4.11 6.23 -12.57
N ASP A 67 3.48 7.32 -12.13
CA ASP A 67 4.15 8.54 -11.62
C ASP A 67 5.12 9.16 -12.66
N SER A 68 4.83 8.93 -13.94
CA SER A 68 5.51 9.59 -15.07
C SER A 68 4.75 10.85 -15.49
N ILE A 69 5.49 11.86 -15.97
CA ILE A 69 4.93 13.13 -16.48
C ILE A 69 4.00 12.94 -17.69
N ASP A 70 4.13 11.83 -18.41
CA ASP A 70 3.38 11.55 -19.64
C ASP A 70 2.02 10.88 -19.37
N THR A 71 1.69 10.58 -18.11
CA THR A 71 0.46 9.86 -17.75
C THR A 71 -0.21 10.47 -16.52
N GLN A 72 -1.50 10.21 -16.36
CA GLN A 72 -2.24 10.56 -15.13
C GLN A 72 -2.14 9.47 -14.06
N ALA A 73 -1.44 8.36 -14.34
CA ALA A 73 -1.30 7.25 -13.41
C ALA A 73 -0.33 7.59 -12.29
N TYR A 74 -0.70 7.24 -11.06
CA TYR A 74 0.14 7.44 -9.88
C TYR A 74 0.04 6.25 -8.93
N LEU A 75 1.15 5.92 -8.26
CA LEU A 75 1.20 4.80 -7.34
C LEU A 75 0.64 5.21 -5.99
N ASN A 76 -0.64 4.95 -5.77
CA ASN A 76 -1.31 5.28 -4.51
C ASN A 76 -0.83 4.40 -3.35
N ARG A 77 -0.65 3.09 -3.60
CA ARG A 77 -0.34 2.12 -2.55
C ARG A 77 0.52 0.97 -3.05
N ALA A 78 1.49 0.57 -2.23
CA ALA A 78 2.14 -0.72 -2.32
C ALA A 78 1.92 -1.51 -1.02
N ALA A 79 1.27 -2.67 -1.11
CA ALA A 79 0.84 -3.47 0.03
C ALA A 79 1.59 -4.79 0.10
N LEU A 80 2.20 -5.09 1.25
CA LEU A 80 2.63 -6.45 1.59
C LEU A 80 1.42 -7.23 2.09
N VAL A 81 1.00 -8.20 1.29
CA VAL A 81 -0.17 -9.04 1.58
C VAL A 81 0.30 -10.34 2.21
N GLY A 82 0.13 -10.44 3.52
CA GLY A 82 0.54 -11.56 4.36
C GLY A 82 0.49 -11.16 5.84
N CYS A 83 0.74 -12.11 6.74
CA CYS A 83 0.81 -11.88 8.19
C CYS A 83 2.18 -11.35 8.61
N ASN A 84 2.24 -10.73 9.79
CA ASN A 84 3.48 -10.48 10.55
C ASN A 84 4.62 -9.79 9.78
N ASN A 85 4.28 -8.83 8.92
CA ASN A 85 5.26 -8.13 8.09
C ASN A 85 5.53 -6.69 8.56
N GLU A 86 5.35 -6.39 9.85
CA GLU A 86 5.63 -5.07 10.44
C GLU A 86 7.03 -4.58 10.08
N ARG A 87 8.06 -5.32 10.48
CA ARG A 87 9.46 -4.94 10.29
C ARG A 87 9.83 -4.87 8.81
N LEU A 88 9.37 -5.82 8.01
CA LEU A 88 9.59 -5.82 6.56
C LEU A 88 8.91 -4.64 5.89
N SER A 89 7.65 -4.34 6.22
CA SER A 89 6.90 -3.22 5.64
C SER A 89 7.55 -1.87 5.97
N GLN A 90 8.09 -1.71 7.19
CA GLN A 90 8.83 -0.50 7.57
C GLN A 90 10.13 -0.38 6.77
N SER A 91 10.88 -1.47 6.65
CA SER A 91 12.16 -1.49 5.93
C SER A 91 11.94 -1.26 4.44
N TYR A 92 10.91 -1.88 3.87
CA TYR A 92 10.47 -1.70 2.49
C TYR A 92 10.06 -0.25 2.23
N ALA A 93 9.28 0.38 3.11
CA ALA A 93 8.92 1.80 2.98
C ALA A 93 10.16 2.71 2.96
N LYS A 94 11.11 2.51 3.90
CA LYS A 94 12.37 3.25 3.93
C LYS A 94 13.15 3.10 2.63
N GLN A 95 13.25 1.87 2.11
CA GLN A 95 13.94 1.61 0.84
C GLN A 95 13.20 2.27 -0.33
N LEU A 96 11.88 2.14 -0.41
CA LEU A 96 11.07 2.74 -1.47
C LEU A 96 11.26 4.26 -1.54
N TYR A 97 11.21 4.95 -0.40
CA TYR A 97 11.27 6.41 -0.33
C TYR A 97 12.64 7.04 -0.65
N THR A 98 13.68 6.22 -0.85
CA THR A 98 14.92 6.68 -1.50
C THR A 98 14.67 7.12 -2.95
N ARG A 99 13.64 6.57 -3.61
CA ARG A 99 13.16 6.97 -4.94
C ARG A 99 12.20 8.14 -4.78
N LYS A 100 12.69 9.37 -4.98
CA LYS A 100 11.92 10.61 -4.72
C LYS A 100 10.55 10.64 -5.38
N TYR A 101 10.44 10.13 -6.61
CA TYR A 101 9.20 10.13 -7.39
C TYR A 101 8.13 9.16 -6.86
N LEU A 102 8.48 8.24 -5.96
CA LEU A 102 7.55 7.29 -5.32
C LEU A 102 7.16 7.71 -3.88
N ARG A 103 7.54 8.90 -3.42
CA ARG A 103 7.29 9.36 -2.05
C ARG A 103 5.80 9.60 -1.74
N ASN A 104 4.97 9.79 -2.76
CA ASN A 104 3.51 9.89 -2.62
C ASN A 104 2.83 8.53 -2.37
N THR A 105 3.55 7.42 -2.55
CA THR A 105 3.02 6.07 -2.33
C THR A 105 2.88 5.76 -0.84
N SER A 106 1.73 5.22 -0.45
CA SER A 106 1.56 4.61 0.87
C SER A 106 2.06 3.16 0.87
N VAL A 107 2.97 2.80 1.76
CA VAL A 107 3.35 1.39 1.96
C VAL A 107 2.53 0.81 3.09
N THR A 108 1.92 -0.35 2.89
CA THR A 108 1.07 -0.97 3.93
C THR A 108 1.49 -2.38 4.30
N GLY A 109 1.49 -2.65 5.59
CA GLY A 109 1.74 -3.97 6.17
C GLY A 109 0.70 -4.33 7.24
N ARG A 110 0.97 -5.39 8.02
CA ARG A 110 0.11 -5.92 9.08
C ARG A 110 0.90 -6.20 10.35
N LEU A 111 0.28 -5.88 11.48
CA LEU A 111 0.78 -6.14 12.83
C LEU A 111 0.42 -7.56 13.35
N GLY A 112 -0.59 -8.21 12.78
CA GLY A 112 -1.08 -9.53 13.24
C GLY A 112 -1.47 -10.50 12.12
N ASP A 113 -1.85 -11.70 12.53
CA ASP A 113 -2.17 -12.85 11.67
C ASP A 113 -3.52 -12.72 10.96
N ILE A 114 -3.47 -12.60 9.63
CA ILE A 114 -4.62 -12.70 8.74
C ILE A 114 -4.68 -14.10 8.13
N GLN A 115 -5.71 -14.85 8.47
CA GLN A 115 -6.01 -16.09 7.76
C GLN A 115 -6.78 -15.75 6.49
N VAL A 116 -6.26 -16.15 5.32
CA VAL A 116 -7.03 -16.14 4.07
C VAL A 116 -7.73 -17.48 3.98
N ASN A 117 -9.06 -17.46 3.94
CA ASN A 117 -9.88 -18.65 3.79
C ASN A 117 -9.87 -19.14 2.33
N GLU A 118 -10.29 -20.38 2.10
CA GLU A 118 -10.33 -20.99 0.76
C GLU A 118 -11.19 -20.23 -0.25
N ASP A 119 -12.23 -19.52 0.22
CA ASP A 119 -13.09 -18.65 -0.60
C ASP A 119 -12.48 -17.25 -0.87
N GLY A 120 -11.26 -17.01 -0.42
CA GLY A 120 -10.56 -15.74 -0.54
C GLY A 120 -11.03 -14.65 0.44
N SER A 121 -11.96 -14.97 1.35
CA SER A 121 -12.30 -14.11 2.49
C SER A 121 -11.15 -14.09 3.51
N LYS A 122 -11.11 -13.07 4.36
CA LYS A 122 -10.02 -12.85 5.31
C LYS A 122 -10.57 -12.84 6.73
N THR A 123 -10.19 -13.82 7.54
CA THR A 123 -10.50 -13.87 8.96
C THR A 123 -9.40 -13.14 9.73
N MET A 124 -9.79 -12.21 10.59
CA MET A 124 -8.88 -11.34 11.34
C MET A 124 -9.12 -11.52 12.84
N ASN A 125 -8.04 -11.51 13.62
CA ASN A 125 -8.13 -11.46 15.09
C ASN A 125 -8.32 -10.01 15.56
N ASP A 126 -8.81 -9.82 16.79
CA ASP A 126 -9.12 -8.52 17.38
C ASP A 126 -7.90 -7.59 17.58
N LYS A 127 -6.68 -8.09 17.41
CA LYS A 127 -5.41 -7.35 17.49
C LYS A 127 -4.85 -6.96 16.11
N ASP A 128 -5.50 -7.33 15.02
CA ASP A 128 -5.03 -7.06 13.66
C ASP A 128 -5.11 -5.57 13.32
N GLN A 129 -3.95 -4.92 13.31
CA GLN A 129 -3.79 -3.54 12.88
C GLN A 129 -3.13 -3.49 11.50
N LYS A 130 -3.69 -2.67 10.61
CA LYS A 130 -3.02 -2.28 9.37
C LYS A 130 -2.01 -1.20 9.68
N ILE A 131 -0.77 -1.39 9.25
CA ILE A 131 0.28 -0.37 9.33
C ILE A 131 0.29 0.39 8.01
N ILE A 132 0.37 1.72 8.07
CA ILE A 132 0.46 2.61 6.91
C ILE A 132 1.70 3.47 7.08
N HIS A 133 2.71 3.23 6.27
CA HIS A 133 3.90 4.07 6.15
C HIS A 133 3.69 5.12 5.07
N ARG A 134 4.17 6.35 5.32
CA ARG A 134 4.12 7.50 4.41
C ARG A 134 5.44 8.28 4.49
N TRP A 135 5.81 8.94 3.40
CA TRP A 135 6.85 9.96 3.46
C TRP A 135 6.28 11.25 4.08
N ASN A 136 6.94 11.77 5.12
CA ASN A 136 6.66 13.10 5.62
C ASN A 136 7.66 14.07 4.99
N TYR A 137 7.14 15.04 4.23
CA TYR A 137 7.95 16.03 3.51
C TYR A 137 8.57 17.09 4.43
N GLU A 138 7.91 17.44 5.54
CA GLU A 138 8.44 18.42 6.52
C GLU A 138 9.60 17.83 7.32
N LEU A 139 9.48 16.56 7.71
CA LEU A 139 10.48 15.85 8.51
C LEU A 139 11.51 15.12 7.66
N GLU A 140 11.36 15.14 6.33
CA GLU A 140 12.15 14.41 5.34
C GLU A 140 12.43 12.95 5.74
N LYS A 141 11.41 12.26 6.26
CA LYS A 141 11.54 10.87 6.71
C LYS A 141 10.24 10.09 6.61
N SER A 142 10.37 8.76 6.61
CA SER A 142 9.22 7.87 6.73
C SER A 142 8.56 8.00 8.10
N THR A 143 7.25 8.18 8.13
CA THR A 143 6.40 8.07 9.32
C THR A 143 5.41 6.93 9.12
N TRP A 144 4.75 6.49 10.20
CA TRP A 144 3.77 5.42 10.13
C TRP A 144 2.61 5.64 11.10
N THR A 145 1.46 5.06 10.78
CA THR A 145 0.28 4.99 11.64
C THR A 145 -0.31 3.59 11.61
N THR A 146 -1.08 3.23 12.64
CA THR A 146 -1.88 2.00 12.66
C THR A 146 -3.37 2.31 12.56
N GLN A 147 -4.09 1.47 11.84
CA GLN A 147 -5.55 1.51 11.74
C GLN A 147 -6.12 0.17 12.15
N SER A 148 -7.00 0.17 13.16
CA SER A 148 -7.77 -1.00 13.56
C SER A 148 -9.06 -1.11 12.74
N SER A 149 -9.47 -2.34 12.44
CA SER A 149 -10.68 -2.60 11.63
C SER A 149 -11.98 -2.17 12.32
N LYS A 150 -12.01 -2.13 13.66
CA LYS A 150 -13.16 -1.64 14.46
C LYS A 150 -13.50 -0.17 14.21
N ASN A 151 -12.54 0.63 13.73
CA ASN A 151 -12.75 2.05 13.44
C ASN A 151 -13.07 2.35 11.97
N ILE A 152 -13.01 1.36 11.05
CA ILE A 152 -13.44 1.59 9.66
C ILE A 152 -14.93 1.88 9.59
N GLY A 153 -15.75 1.22 10.42
CA GLY A 153 -17.18 1.50 10.54
C GLY A 153 -17.46 2.95 10.95
N LYS A 154 -16.79 3.45 12.01
CA LYS A 154 -16.93 4.83 12.49
C LYS A 154 -16.38 5.87 11.51
N VAL A 155 -15.24 5.61 10.87
CA VAL A 155 -14.68 6.51 9.85
C VAL A 155 -15.57 6.54 8.60
N LEU A 156 -16.19 5.42 8.19
CA LEU A 156 -17.22 5.44 7.15
C LEU A 156 -18.48 6.18 7.59
N GLU A 157 -18.88 6.09 8.85
CA GLU A 157 -20.03 6.83 9.41
C GLU A 157 -19.81 8.34 9.33
N HIS A 158 -18.59 8.81 9.60
CA HIS A 158 -18.20 10.22 9.45
C HIS A 158 -17.96 10.64 7.99
N LEU A 159 -17.58 9.72 7.09
CA LEU A 159 -17.44 9.99 5.64
C LEU A 159 -18.78 9.94 4.89
N LYS A 160 -19.80 9.26 5.43
CA LYS A 160 -21.16 9.24 4.88
C LYS A 160 -21.92 10.56 5.09
N LEU A 161 -21.46 11.41 6.00
CA LEU A 161 -22.07 12.72 6.30
C LEU A 161 -21.68 13.83 5.30
N GLY A 162 -21.21 13.47 4.10
CA GLY A 162 -20.90 14.41 3.02
C GLY A 162 -21.26 13.89 1.62
N LEU A 163 -22.10 12.85 1.52
CA LEU A 163 -22.68 12.37 0.27
C LEU A 163 -24.18 12.62 0.31
N ASP A 164 -24.56 13.89 0.43
CA ASP A 164 -25.83 14.33 -0.08
C ASP A 164 -25.67 14.43 -1.61
N ASP A 165 -26.62 13.84 -2.30
CA ASP A 165 -26.63 13.51 -3.72
C ASP A 165 -26.80 14.77 -4.59
N GLU A 166 -25.82 15.68 -4.57
CA GLU A 166 -25.60 16.70 -5.60
C GLU A 166 -24.27 17.42 -5.37
N THR A 167 -23.39 17.39 -6.38
CA THR A 167 -22.05 18.01 -6.45
C THR A 167 -20.89 17.25 -5.79
N THR A 168 -20.26 16.37 -6.58
CA THR A 168 -18.93 15.81 -6.31
C THR A 168 -17.90 16.95 -6.16
N PRO A 169 -17.19 17.10 -5.03
CA PRO A 169 -16.11 18.08 -4.93
C PRO A 169 -14.83 17.49 -5.54
N ASP A 170 -14.33 18.13 -6.60
CA ASP A 170 -13.16 17.71 -7.39
C ASP A 170 -11.79 17.90 -6.69
N SER A 171 -11.75 18.18 -5.39
CA SER A 171 -10.46 18.36 -4.69
C SER A 171 -10.60 18.18 -3.19
N LEU A 172 -9.96 17.14 -2.65
CA LEU A 172 -9.67 17.04 -1.22
C LEU A 172 -8.51 17.99 -0.91
N THR A 173 -8.80 19.10 -0.23
CA THR A 173 -7.75 20.03 0.23
C THR A 173 -7.27 19.64 1.62
N HIS A 174 -6.10 20.12 2.03
CA HIS A 174 -5.44 19.79 3.32
C HIS A 174 -6.27 20.09 4.58
N LYS A 175 -7.46 20.68 4.45
CA LYS A 175 -8.39 20.99 5.55
C LYS A 175 -9.35 19.83 5.87
N ASP A 176 -9.41 18.79 5.03
CA ASP A 176 -10.30 17.63 5.23
C ASP A 176 -9.67 16.51 6.08
N ILE A 177 -8.43 16.70 6.54
CA ILE A 177 -7.77 15.79 7.47
C ILE A 177 -8.27 16.11 8.88
N GLY A 178 -9.27 15.35 9.32
CA GLY A 178 -9.83 15.40 10.66
C GLY A 178 -8.77 15.44 11.76
N VAL A 179 -9.11 16.16 12.82
CA VAL A 179 -8.33 16.31 14.06
C VAL A 179 -7.78 14.95 14.51
N PRO A 180 -6.50 14.84 14.91
CA PRO A 180 -5.91 13.58 15.34
C PRO A 180 -6.62 13.06 16.60
N ILE A 181 -7.42 12.00 16.44
CA ILE A 181 -8.04 11.27 17.55
C ILE A 181 -7.13 10.09 17.92
N GLY A 182 -6.38 10.25 19.01
CA GLY A 182 -5.68 9.16 19.70
C GLY A 182 -4.17 9.34 19.80
N ARG A 183 -3.69 9.74 20.99
CA ARG A 183 -2.28 9.70 21.38
C ARG A 183 -1.80 8.24 21.41
N GLY A 184 -1.16 7.78 20.34
CA GLY A 184 -0.33 6.58 20.34
C GLY A 184 1.09 6.94 20.75
N SER A 185 1.60 6.33 21.82
CA SER A 185 2.92 6.62 22.40
C SER A 185 4.07 6.42 21.40
N MET A 186 4.87 7.47 21.18
CA MET A 186 6.19 7.34 20.55
C MET A 186 7.09 6.51 21.46
N LYS A 187 7.56 5.35 21.00
CA LYS A 187 8.73 4.70 21.56
C LYS A 187 9.94 5.13 20.75
N THR A 188 10.67 6.11 21.26
CA THR A 188 11.99 6.50 20.74
C THR A 188 12.99 5.42 21.13
N LEU A 189 13.57 4.73 20.15
CA LEU A 189 14.77 3.93 20.37
C LEU A 189 15.95 4.91 20.35
N ILE A 190 16.54 5.16 21.51
CA ILE A 190 17.76 5.95 21.64
C ILE A 190 18.91 4.95 21.54
N SER A 191 19.82 5.15 20.59
CA SER A 191 21.14 4.48 20.54
C SER A 191 22.15 5.28 21.35
#